data_AF-A0AAV2T613-F1
#
_entry.id   AF-A0AAV2T613-F1
#
_cell.length_a   1.000
_cell.length_b   1.000
_cell.length_c   1.000
_cell.angle_alpha   90.00
_cell.angle_beta   90.00
_cell.angle_gamma   90.00
#
_symmetry.space_group_name_H-M   'P 1'
#
loop_
_entity.id
_entity.type
_entity.pdbx_description
1 polymer ?
#
loop_
_entity_poly.entity_id
_entity_poly.type
_entity_poly.pdbx_seq_one_letter_code
_entity_poly.pdbx_strand_id
1 'polypeptide(L)'
;MSEIRRREVVGDDTTTMLENVNENSVGFETNLLRHFINPFRISWILIRLGHEPLAPVRFQSPLALVGWTRPTYVYPNIFHYVYNTFRTLGFWKFVSTGVFAAGCVDFTSEIFHRAFRRRVTVWRTWAKTAPGSLPDLDDRQVDSRGIPPSALEAERRMEESEPFLFANMLTEAVSLKTWEVIMTHPFYVVMVRQVASLIGGETQYGWFPMAVRSVYRESGIRGFFQGIVPRLLGELMTTVVYYLACRIIRRTVFGVKRRRPLTMCVVQMLIYFGLRSYVYTYELTGCIMTVRGSKLLAATEANSFSGWRECKRYLSQSGQNSRGWLPFLRSHVQTKDLPD
;
A
#
# COMPACT_ATOMS: atom_id res chain seq x y z
N MET A 1 -46.60 -23.13 13.10
CA MET A 1 -45.57 -23.02 12.04
C MET A 1 -45.45 -21.62 11.41
N SER A 2 -46.41 -20.69 11.60
CA SER A 2 -46.38 -19.35 11.00
C SER A 2 -45.61 -18.29 11.83
N GLU A 3 -45.50 -18.44 13.15
CA GLU A 3 -44.78 -17.47 14.01
C GLU A 3 -43.26 -17.66 14.02
N ILE A 4 -42.77 -18.89 13.81
CA ILE A 4 -41.32 -19.19 13.76
C ILE A 4 -40.72 -18.56 12.49
N ARG A 5 -41.42 -18.66 11.35
CA ARG A 5 -40.99 -18.04 10.08
C ARG A 5 -41.02 -16.51 10.14
N ARG A 6 -41.88 -15.91 10.98
CA ARG A 6 -41.95 -14.45 11.16
C ARG A 6 -40.82 -13.91 12.06
N ARG A 7 -40.24 -14.75 12.93
CA ARG A 7 -39.06 -14.39 13.75
C ARG A 7 -37.74 -14.49 12.99
N GLU A 8 -37.61 -15.42 12.04
CA GLU A 8 -36.41 -15.51 11.18
C GLU A 8 -36.27 -14.32 10.22
N VAL A 9 -37.38 -13.84 9.65
CA VAL A 9 -37.37 -12.68 8.73
C VAL A 9 -37.05 -11.37 9.46
N VAL A 10 -37.54 -11.17 10.68
CA VAL A 10 -37.24 -9.99 11.50
C VAL A 10 -35.80 -10.02 12.06
N GLY A 11 -35.25 -11.21 12.27
CA GLY A 11 -33.85 -11.40 12.63
C GLY A 11 -32.90 -10.96 11.51
N ASP A 12 -33.18 -11.35 10.27
CA ASP A 12 -32.34 -11.04 9.10
C ASP A 12 -32.29 -9.53 8.77
N ASP A 13 -33.45 -8.84 8.85
CA ASP A 13 -33.58 -7.39 8.63
C ASP A 13 -32.85 -6.56 9.71
N THR A 14 -32.81 -7.04 10.96
CA THR A 14 -32.11 -6.33 12.04
C THR A 14 -30.60 -6.57 12.01
N THR A 15 -30.13 -7.76 11.63
CA THR A 15 -28.69 -8.00 11.37
C THR A 15 -28.19 -7.22 10.16
N THR A 16 -28.93 -7.16 9.06
CA THR A 16 -28.53 -6.37 7.88
C THR A 16 -28.54 -4.87 8.16
N MET A 17 -29.50 -4.34 8.92
CA MET A 17 -29.50 -2.94 9.37
C MET A 17 -28.29 -2.61 10.26
N LEU A 18 -27.96 -3.47 11.23
CA LEU A 18 -26.80 -3.27 12.12
C LEU A 18 -25.47 -3.40 11.38
N GLU A 19 -25.36 -4.32 10.42
CA GLU A 19 -24.18 -4.49 9.57
C GLU A 19 -23.98 -3.27 8.65
N ASN A 20 -25.06 -2.71 8.10
CA ASN A 20 -25.03 -1.47 7.31
C ASN A 20 -24.66 -0.23 8.14
N VAL A 21 -25.16 -0.11 9.37
CA VAL A 21 -24.80 1.00 10.27
C VAL A 21 -23.33 0.90 10.69
N ASN A 22 -22.83 -0.31 10.98
CA ASN A 22 -21.43 -0.53 11.35
C ASN A 22 -20.47 -0.38 10.15
N GLU A 23 -20.89 -0.75 8.93
CA GLU A 23 -20.13 -0.46 7.71
C GLU A 23 -20.05 1.04 7.39
N ASN A 24 -21.11 1.80 7.70
CA ASN A 24 -21.17 3.25 7.45
C ASN A 24 -20.37 4.05 8.48
N SER A 25 -20.38 3.65 9.76
CA SER A 25 -19.57 4.29 10.81
C SER A 25 -18.07 4.08 10.59
N VAL A 26 -17.66 2.85 10.25
CA VAL A 26 -16.27 2.52 9.87
C VAL A 26 -15.85 3.30 8.61
N GLY A 27 -16.78 3.52 7.66
CA GLY A 27 -16.53 4.35 6.47
C GLY A 27 -16.23 5.81 6.80
N PHE A 28 -16.93 6.42 7.76
CA PHE A 28 -16.73 7.83 8.11
C PHE A 28 -15.40 8.05 8.86
N GLU A 29 -15.11 7.25 9.89
CA GLU A 29 -13.87 7.39 10.67
C GLU A 29 -12.62 7.14 9.81
N THR A 30 -12.68 6.15 8.93
CA THR A 30 -11.56 5.87 8.01
C THR A 30 -11.34 7.00 7.01
N ASN A 31 -12.41 7.65 6.52
CA ASN A 31 -12.29 8.82 5.64
C ASN A 31 -11.72 10.04 6.38
N LEU A 32 -12.16 10.31 7.61
CA LEU A 32 -11.63 11.41 8.43
C LEU A 32 -10.13 11.22 8.71
N LEU A 33 -9.74 10.00 9.10
CA LEU A 33 -8.34 9.64 9.33
C LEU A 33 -7.49 9.80 8.06
N ARG A 34 -8.02 9.43 6.89
CA ARG A 34 -7.34 9.59 5.60
C ARG A 34 -7.05 11.07 5.29
N HIS A 35 -7.94 12.00 5.65
CA HIS A 35 -7.68 13.44 5.51
C HIS A 35 -6.55 13.94 6.41
N PHE A 36 -6.49 13.48 7.68
CA PHE A 36 -5.39 13.82 8.58
C PHE A 36 -4.03 13.27 8.13
N ILE A 37 -4.02 12.14 7.43
CA ILE A 37 -2.79 11.52 6.91
C ILE A 37 -2.30 12.18 5.60
N ASN A 38 -3.14 12.96 4.91
CA ASN A 38 -2.79 13.53 3.60
C ASN A 38 -1.48 14.35 3.59
N PRO A 39 -1.20 15.23 4.57
CA PRO A 39 0.08 15.96 4.63
C PRO A 39 1.32 15.05 4.67
N PHE A 40 1.22 13.92 5.38
CA PHE A 40 2.29 12.91 5.43
C PHE A 40 2.40 12.16 4.11
N ARG A 41 1.27 11.83 3.48
CA ARG A 41 1.24 11.19 2.16
C ARG A 41 1.93 12.08 1.10
N ILE A 42 1.62 13.37 1.06
CA ILE A 42 2.24 14.33 0.14
C ILE A 42 3.74 14.40 0.39
N SER A 43 4.15 14.59 1.64
CA SER A 43 5.58 14.64 2.00
C SER A 43 6.32 13.37 1.59
N TRP A 44 5.70 12.21 1.81
CA TRP A 44 6.27 10.93 1.42
C TRP A 44 6.43 10.78 -0.10
N ILE A 45 5.47 11.27 -0.88
CA ILE A 45 5.57 11.32 -2.34
C ILE A 45 6.69 12.27 -2.78
N LEU A 46 6.80 13.46 -2.17
CA LEU A 46 7.87 14.42 -2.49
C LEU A 46 9.27 13.85 -2.22
N ILE A 47 9.43 13.16 -1.08
CA ILE A 47 10.68 12.46 -0.72
C ILE A 47 11.01 11.37 -1.76
N ARG A 48 10.01 10.60 -2.20
CA ARG A 48 10.18 9.59 -3.26
C ARG A 48 10.58 10.20 -4.61
N LEU A 49 10.07 11.39 -4.92
CA LEU A 49 10.47 12.17 -6.10
C LEU A 49 11.85 12.84 -5.95
N GLY A 50 12.50 12.69 -4.79
CA GLY A 50 13.85 13.20 -4.56
C GLY A 50 13.92 14.68 -4.18
N HIS A 51 12.79 15.30 -3.85
CA HIS A 51 12.74 16.67 -3.35
C HIS A 51 13.08 16.70 -1.85
N GLU A 52 14.27 17.21 -1.53
CA GLU A 52 14.79 17.33 -0.16
C GLU A 52 15.25 18.78 0.08
N PRO A 53 14.38 19.66 0.61
CA PRO A 53 14.72 21.07 0.84
C PRO A 53 15.55 21.28 2.12
N LEU A 54 15.78 20.22 2.90
CA LEU A 54 16.49 20.28 4.17
C LEU A 54 17.85 19.58 4.01
N ALA A 55 18.93 20.26 4.42
CA ALA A 55 20.26 19.69 4.41
C ALA A 55 20.36 18.49 5.38
N PRO A 56 21.17 17.46 5.05
CA PRO A 56 21.35 16.31 5.93
C PRO A 56 22.10 16.72 7.20
N VAL A 57 21.67 16.15 8.32
CA VAL A 57 22.26 16.41 9.64
C VAL A 57 23.15 15.23 10.02
N ARG A 58 24.27 15.50 10.68
CA ARG A 58 25.11 14.43 11.25
C ARG A 58 24.35 13.76 12.40
N PHE A 59 24.05 12.48 12.23
CA PHE A 59 23.46 11.65 13.27
C PHE A 59 24.54 10.79 13.92
N GLN A 60 24.73 11.00 15.23
CA GLN A 60 25.57 10.13 16.05
C GLN A 60 24.68 9.07 16.68
N SER A 61 24.73 7.85 16.14
CA SER A 61 24.01 6.74 16.74
C SER A 61 24.55 6.45 18.16
N PRO A 62 23.76 5.83 19.05
CA PRO A 62 24.26 5.39 20.36
C PRO A 62 25.51 4.50 20.25
N LEU A 63 25.60 3.73 19.17
CA LEU A 63 26.76 2.89 18.85
C LEU A 63 27.98 3.71 18.37
N ALA A 64 27.74 4.87 17.76
CA ALA A 64 28.79 5.82 17.37
C ALA A 64 29.36 6.55 18.61
N LEU A 65 28.54 6.80 19.64
CA LEU A 65 29.01 7.32 20.93
C LEU A 65 29.96 6.36 21.65
N VAL A 66 29.76 5.05 21.46
CA VAL A 66 30.64 3.98 21.99
C VAL A 66 31.83 3.71 21.03
N GLY A 67 31.98 4.48 19.94
CA GLY A 67 33.10 4.38 19.01
C GLY A 67 33.05 3.21 18.02
N TRP A 68 31.95 2.47 17.97
CA TRP A 68 31.83 1.28 17.11
C TRP A 68 31.50 1.65 15.65
N THR A 69 30.82 2.78 15.43
CA THR A 69 30.40 3.20 14.08
C THR A 69 30.76 4.64 13.79
N ARG A 70 31.04 4.95 12.51
CA ARG A 70 31.29 6.33 12.06
C ARG A 70 30.00 7.14 12.09
N PRO A 71 30.07 8.46 12.37
CA PRO A 71 28.89 9.33 12.28
C PRO A 71 28.33 9.29 10.86
N THR A 72 27.02 9.09 10.75
CA THR A 72 26.32 8.95 9.45
C THR A 72 25.45 10.18 9.22
N TYR A 73 25.42 10.69 8.00
CA TYR A 73 24.51 11.76 7.62
C TYR A 73 23.11 11.19 7.42
N VAL A 74 22.10 11.88 7.95
CA VAL A 74 20.69 11.43 7.92
C VAL A 74 19.83 12.67 7.65
N TYR A 75 18.81 12.53 6.79
CA TYR A 75 17.85 13.63 6.63
C TYR A 75 16.99 13.76 7.91
N PRO A 76 16.53 14.97 8.23
CA PRO A 76 15.67 15.20 9.40
C PRO A 76 14.37 14.39 9.32
N ASN A 77 13.62 14.24 10.41
CA ASN A 77 12.39 13.42 10.40
C ASN A 77 11.33 13.98 9.43
N ILE A 78 10.40 13.12 8.97
CA ILE A 78 9.28 13.54 8.12
C ILE A 78 8.45 14.68 8.72
N PHE A 79 8.33 14.77 10.05
CA PHE A 79 7.63 15.89 10.70
C PHE A 79 8.31 17.24 10.45
N HIS A 80 9.65 17.30 10.49
CA HIS A 80 10.38 18.52 10.16
C HIS A 80 10.20 18.87 8.69
N TYR A 81 10.17 17.86 7.81
CA TYR A 81 9.89 18.05 6.40
C TYR A 81 8.48 18.64 6.17
N VAL A 82 7.46 18.04 6.79
CA VAL A 82 6.06 18.52 6.72
C VAL A 82 5.97 19.95 7.24
N TYR A 83 6.57 20.23 8.40
CA TYR A 83 6.57 21.55 9.03
C TYR A 83 7.22 22.62 8.14
N ASN A 84 8.40 22.31 7.58
CA ASN A 84 9.09 23.22 6.67
C ASN A 84 8.25 23.48 5.41
N THR A 85 7.63 22.44 4.87
CA THR A 85 6.79 22.55 3.67
C THR A 85 5.51 23.36 3.92
N PHE A 86 4.91 23.23 5.10
CA PHE A 86 3.77 24.08 5.50
C PHE A 86 4.14 25.56 5.55
N ARG A 87 5.35 25.88 6.04
CA ARG A 87 5.86 27.25 6.13
C ARG A 87 6.15 27.85 4.75
N THR A 88 6.66 27.06 3.81
CA THR A 88 7.06 27.56 2.48
C THR A 88 5.92 27.62 1.47
N LEU A 89 5.06 26.60 1.40
CA LEU A 89 3.99 26.50 0.39
C LEU A 89 2.62 26.99 0.88
N GLY A 90 2.49 27.22 2.19
CA GLY A 90 1.23 27.57 2.83
C GLY A 90 0.38 26.34 3.20
N PHE A 91 -0.20 26.39 4.40
CA PHE A 91 -0.97 25.29 4.98
C PHE A 91 -2.11 24.79 4.07
N TRP A 92 -2.98 25.70 3.62
CA TRP A 92 -4.17 25.33 2.85
C TRP A 92 -3.86 24.72 1.50
N LYS A 93 -2.90 25.27 0.76
CA LYS A 93 -2.46 24.74 -0.54
C LYS A 93 -1.90 23.33 -0.36
N PHE A 94 -1.02 23.13 0.61
CA PHE A 94 -0.42 21.83 0.86
C PHE A 94 -1.47 20.78 1.28
N VAL A 95 -2.30 21.06 2.28
CA VAL A 95 -3.29 20.10 2.79
C VAL A 95 -4.33 19.72 1.73
N SER A 96 -4.74 20.66 0.88
CA SER A 96 -5.77 20.43 -0.15
C SER A 96 -5.25 19.76 -1.42
N THR A 97 -3.93 19.80 -1.66
CA THR A 97 -3.33 19.23 -2.87
C THR A 97 -3.54 17.72 -2.92
N GLY A 98 -4.08 17.22 -4.04
CA GLY A 98 -4.24 15.78 -4.27
C GLY A 98 -5.30 15.08 -3.41
N VAL A 99 -5.99 15.76 -2.49
CA VAL A 99 -6.96 15.13 -1.56
C VAL A 99 -8.04 14.38 -2.31
N PHE A 100 -8.62 14.98 -3.35
CA PHE A 100 -9.69 14.35 -4.11
C PHE A 100 -9.20 13.10 -4.84
N ALA A 101 -8.05 13.19 -5.53
CA ALA A 101 -7.46 12.05 -6.23
C ALA A 101 -7.07 10.92 -5.25
N ALA A 102 -6.50 11.28 -4.09
CA ALA A 102 -6.20 10.36 -3.01
C ALA A 102 -7.48 9.68 -2.48
N GLY A 103 -8.55 10.45 -2.29
CA GLY A 103 -9.87 9.96 -1.90
C GLY A 103 -10.42 8.94 -2.91
N CYS A 104 -10.30 9.19 -4.22
CA CYS A 104 -10.71 8.24 -5.25
C CYS A 104 -9.90 6.94 -5.23
N VAL A 105 -8.58 7.03 -5.04
CA VAL A 105 -7.70 5.84 -4.87
C VAL A 105 -8.17 5.04 -3.67
N ASP A 106 -8.30 5.70 -2.53
CA ASP A 106 -8.63 5.08 -1.25
C ASP A 106 -10.05 4.48 -1.23
N PHE A 107 -11.01 5.15 -1.87
CA PHE A 107 -12.37 4.66 -2.06
C PHE A 107 -12.41 3.42 -2.95
N THR A 108 -11.69 3.46 -4.07
CA THR A 108 -11.59 2.32 -5.00
C THR A 108 -10.93 1.12 -4.29
N SER A 109 -9.81 1.33 -3.61
CA SER A 109 -9.14 0.29 -2.82
C SER A 109 -10.04 -0.28 -1.72
N GLU A 110 -10.89 0.53 -1.07
CA GLU A 110 -11.84 0.03 -0.08
C GLU A 110 -12.89 -0.90 -0.69
N ILE A 111 -13.42 -0.57 -1.87
CA ILE A 111 -14.34 -1.44 -2.61
C ILE A 111 -13.68 -2.79 -2.90
N PHE A 112 -12.43 -2.80 -3.35
CA PHE A 112 -11.69 -4.03 -3.60
C PHE A 112 -11.38 -4.82 -2.33
N HIS A 113 -11.07 -4.16 -1.22
CA HIS A 113 -10.91 -4.82 0.07
C HIS A 113 -12.22 -5.46 0.55
N ARG A 114 -13.36 -4.79 0.39
CA ARG A 114 -14.68 -5.38 0.67
C ARG A 114 -14.97 -6.58 -0.24
N ALA A 115 -14.67 -6.47 -1.53
CA ALA A 115 -14.82 -7.57 -2.48
C ALA A 115 -13.93 -8.77 -2.12
N PHE A 116 -12.69 -8.54 -1.72
CA PHE A 116 -11.76 -9.57 -1.24
C PHE A 116 -12.29 -10.24 0.03
N ARG A 117 -12.75 -9.48 1.03
CA ARG A 117 -13.36 -10.03 2.25
C ARG A 117 -14.55 -10.94 1.94
N ARG A 118 -15.43 -10.54 1.01
CA ARG A 118 -16.56 -11.38 0.57
C ARG A 118 -16.09 -12.68 -0.10
N ARG A 119 -15.04 -12.63 -0.92
CA ARG A 119 -14.48 -13.83 -1.56
C ARG A 119 -13.83 -14.78 -0.56
N VAL A 120 -13.18 -14.26 0.48
CA VAL A 120 -12.67 -15.08 1.59
C VAL A 120 -13.79 -15.85 2.30
N THR A 121 -14.98 -15.26 2.47
CA THR A 121 -16.14 -15.98 3.02
C THR A 121 -16.58 -17.14 2.11
N VAL A 122 -16.48 -16.99 0.79
CA VAL A 122 -16.76 -18.08 -0.16
C VAL A 122 -15.69 -19.17 -0.08
N TRP A 123 -14.42 -18.81 0.09
CA TRP A 123 -13.35 -19.79 0.31
C TRP A 123 -13.60 -20.66 1.54
N ARG A 124 -14.26 -20.11 2.57
CA ARG A 124 -14.69 -20.87 3.76
C ARG A 124 -15.66 -21.98 3.40
N THR A 125 -16.63 -21.73 2.50
CA THR A 125 -17.58 -22.76 2.10
C THR A 125 -16.90 -23.83 1.23
N TRP A 126 -16.00 -23.43 0.32
CA TRP A 126 -15.22 -24.37 -0.49
C TRP A 126 -14.34 -25.30 0.36
N ALA A 127 -13.72 -24.76 1.40
CA ALA A 127 -12.91 -25.55 2.33
C ALA A 127 -13.75 -26.57 3.12
N LYS A 128 -15.00 -26.24 3.47
CA LYS A 128 -15.92 -27.16 4.16
C LYS A 128 -16.42 -28.29 3.25
N THR A 129 -16.51 -28.06 1.95
CA THR A 129 -16.99 -29.05 0.96
C THR A 129 -15.86 -29.91 0.39
N ALA A 130 -14.59 -29.62 0.70
CA ALA A 130 -13.45 -30.35 0.17
C ALA A 130 -13.33 -31.77 0.77
N PRO A 131 -13.10 -32.82 -0.05
CA PRO A 131 -13.00 -34.19 0.43
C PRO A 131 -11.77 -34.37 1.33
N GLY A 132 -11.97 -34.86 2.56
CA GLY A 132 -10.92 -35.03 3.57
C GLY A 132 -10.83 -33.90 4.61
N SER A 133 -11.78 -32.97 4.64
CA SER A 133 -11.84 -31.90 5.66
C SER A 133 -11.95 -32.50 7.07
N LEU A 134 -10.91 -32.32 7.90
CA LEU A 134 -11.05 -32.55 9.34
C LEU A 134 -12.12 -31.58 9.90
N PRO A 135 -13.05 -32.05 10.74
CA PRO A 135 -13.90 -31.14 11.50
C PRO A 135 -13.02 -30.35 12.47
N ASP A 136 -12.80 -29.08 12.19
CA ASP A 136 -12.04 -28.18 13.06
C ASP A 136 -12.86 -27.94 14.34
N LEU A 137 -12.41 -28.50 15.47
CA LEU A 137 -13.04 -28.36 16.79
C LEU A 137 -13.07 -26.91 17.32
N ASP A 138 -12.38 -25.98 16.64
CA ASP A 138 -12.20 -24.58 17.04
C ASP A 138 -13.29 -23.61 16.50
N ASP A 139 -14.10 -24.03 15.51
CA ASP A 139 -15.12 -23.15 14.88
C ASP A 139 -16.30 -22.83 15.83
N ARG A 140 -16.49 -23.59 16.93
CA ARG A 140 -17.59 -23.36 17.89
C ARG A 140 -17.47 -22.04 18.68
N GLN A 141 -16.30 -21.42 18.73
CA GLN A 141 -16.10 -20.18 19.51
C GLN A 141 -16.15 -18.89 18.67
N VAL A 142 -15.97 -18.98 17.34
CA VAL A 142 -15.96 -17.81 16.44
C VAL A 142 -17.36 -17.54 15.86
N ASP A 143 -18.17 -18.58 15.62
CA ASP A 143 -19.51 -18.45 15.05
C ASP A 143 -20.49 -17.63 15.93
N SER A 144 -20.20 -17.43 17.22
CA SER A 144 -21.11 -16.71 18.15
C SER A 144 -21.00 -15.19 18.12
N ARG A 145 -20.07 -14.58 17.37
CA ARG A 145 -19.83 -13.11 17.44
C ARG A 145 -20.04 -12.32 16.15
N GLY A 146 -20.42 -12.94 15.03
CA GLY A 146 -20.68 -12.20 13.78
C GLY A 146 -19.51 -11.32 13.32
N ILE A 147 -18.27 -11.66 13.70
CA ILE A 147 -17.09 -10.85 13.40
C ILE A 147 -16.71 -11.12 11.92
N PRO A 148 -16.52 -10.08 11.09
CA PRO A 148 -16.10 -10.27 9.72
C PRO A 148 -14.77 -11.03 9.66
N PRO A 149 -14.54 -11.86 8.62
CA PRO A 149 -13.33 -12.66 8.52
C PRO A 149 -12.10 -11.76 8.58
N SER A 150 -11.26 -11.98 9.61
CA SER A 150 -10.02 -11.23 9.78
C SER A 150 -9.04 -11.57 8.65
N ALA A 151 -8.17 -10.64 8.24
CA ALA A 151 -7.15 -10.89 7.20
C ALA A 151 -6.29 -12.13 7.52
N LEU A 152 -6.06 -12.37 8.82
CA LEU A 152 -5.36 -13.52 9.37
C LEU A 152 -6.09 -14.85 9.12
N GLU A 153 -7.43 -14.85 9.02
CA GLU A 153 -8.19 -16.06 8.64
C GLU A 153 -7.99 -16.42 7.18
N ALA A 154 -8.02 -15.43 6.27
CA ALA A 154 -7.78 -15.67 4.84
C ALA A 154 -6.42 -16.34 4.62
N GLU A 155 -5.39 -15.83 5.29
CA GLU A 155 -4.03 -16.37 5.28
C GLU A 155 -4.00 -17.81 5.79
N ARG A 156 -4.58 -18.06 6.97
CA ARG A 156 -4.61 -19.41 7.55
C ARG A 156 -5.24 -20.44 6.62
N ARG A 157 -6.33 -20.09 5.93
CA ARG A 157 -7.04 -20.99 5.03
C ARG A 157 -6.25 -21.29 3.77
N MET A 158 -5.60 -20.29 3.17
CA MET A 158 -4.71 -20.52 2.03
C MET A 158 -3.54 -21.43 2.40
N GLU A 159 -2.99 -21.28 3.61
CA GLU A 159 -1.88 -22.11 4.06
C GLU A 159 -2.28 -23.59 4.30
N GLU A 160 -3.51 -23.87 4.74
CA GLU A 160 -4.01 -25.23 5.04
C GLU A 160 -4.63 -25.97 3.84
N SER A 161 -5.03 -25.26 2.79
CA SER A 161 -5.76 -25.83 1.66
C SER A 161 -4.97 -26.87 0.84
N GLU A 162 -5.68 -27.78 0.17
CA GLU A 162 -5.10 -28.69 -0.85
C GLU A 162 -4.45 -27.88 -2.00
N PRO A 163 -3.40 -28.38 -2.68
CA PRO A 163 -2.62 -27.58 -3.63
C PRO A 163 -3.45 -27.07 -4.82
N PHE A 164 -4.43 -27.86 -5.28
CA PHE A 164 -5.35 -27.44 -6.34
C PHE A 164 -6.29 -26.32 -5.87
N LEU A 165 -6.85 -26.46 -4.67
CA LEU A 165 -7.73 -25.45 -4.08
C LEU A 165 -6.96 -24.15 -3.78
N PHE A 166 -5.72 -24.28 -3.28
CA PHE A 166 -4.79 -23.16 -3.09
C PHE A 166 -4.55 -22.39 -4.38
N ALA A 167 -4.30 -23.09 -5.50
CA ALA A 167 -4.04 -22.45 -6.78
C ALA A 167 -5.25 -21.62 -7.25
N ASN A 168 -6.47 -22.13 -7.05
CA ASN A 168 -7.70 -21.39 -7.37
C ASN A 168 -7.85 -20.13 -6.49
N MET A 169 -7.68 -20.27 -5.16
CA MET A 169 -7.74 -19.14 -4.22
C MET A 169 -6.66 -18.08 -4.53
N LEU A 170 -5.44 -18.51 -4.85
CA LEU A 170 -4.35 -17.62 -5.21
C LEU A 170 -4.64 -16.87 -6.51
N THR A 171 -5.19 -17.55 -7.52
CA THR A 171 -5.57 -16.92 -8.80
C THR A 171 -6.66 -15.88 -8.60
N GLU A 172 -7.65 -16.17 -7.75
CA GLU A 172 -8.68 -15.20 -7.36
C GLU A 172 -8.08 -14.00 -6.61
N ALA A 173 -7.19 -14.22 -5.64
CA ALA A 173 -6.50 -13.15 -4.92
C ALA A 173 -5.69 -12.24 -5.85
N VAL A 174 -4.92 -12.86 -6.75
CA VAL A 174 -4.07 -12.18 -7.74
C VAL A 174 -4.91 -11.39 -8.74
N SER A 175 -6.02 -11.95 -9.23
CA SER A 175 -6.91 -11.25 -10.17
C SER A 175 -7.57 -10.02 -9.53
N LEU A 176 -8.05 -10.15 -8.29
CA LEU A 176 -8.62 -9.02 -7.53
C LEU A 176 -7.59 -7.91 -7.33
N LYS A 177 -6.36 -8.27 -6.93
CA LYS A 177 -5.27 -7.30 -6.77
C LYS A 177 -4.84 -6.65 -8.08
N THR A 178 -4.84 -7.40 -9.18
CA THR A 178 -4.56 -6.86 -10.52
C THR A 178 -5.59 -5.80 -10.90
N TRP A 179 -6.88 -6.10 -10.71
CA TRP A 179 -7.97 -5.17 -11.04
C TRP A 179 -7.97 -3.93 -10.12
N GLU A 180 -7.66 -4.11 -8.83
CA GLU A 180 -7.47 -3.00 -7.89
C GLU A 180 -6.38 -2.03 -8.36
N VAL A 181 -5.21 -2.53 -8.76
CA VAL A 181 -4.11 -1.69 -9.24
C VAL A 181 -4.50 -0.98 -10.53
N ILE A 182 -5.09 -1.68 -11.51
CA ILE A 182 -5.49 -1.10 -12.79
C ILE A 182 -6.50 0.04 -12.59
N MET A 183 -7.50 -0.15 -11.72
CA MET A 183 -8.53 0.85 -11.46
C MET A 183 -8.05 2.04 -10.63
N THR A 184 -7.18 1.80 -9.65
CA THR A 184 -6.63 2.88 -8.79
C THR A 184 -5.53 3.68 -9.47
N HIS A 185 -4.87 3.13 -10.50
CA HIS A 185 -3.67 3.72 -11.06
C HIS A 185 -3.87 5.09 -11.74
N PRO A 186 -4.91 5.32 -12.56
CA PRO A 186 -5.16 6.64 -13.14
C PRO A 186 -5.30 7.75 -12.10
N PHE A 187 -6.03 7.49 -11.02
CA PHE A 187 -6.20 8.44 -9.91
C PHE A 187 -4.88 8.67 -9.17
N TYR A 188 -4.09 7.61 -8.97
CA TYR A 188 -2.77 7.71 -8.38
C TYR A 188 -1.81 8.56 -9.22
N VAL A 189 -1.82 8.43 -10.55
CA VAL A 189 -1.00 9.27 -11.44
C VAL A 189 -1.37 10.75 -11.30
N VAL A 190 -2.66 11.05 -11.30
CA VAL A 190 -3.15 12.43 -11.09
C VAL A 190 -2.69 12.95 -9.74
N MET A 191 -2.87 12.18 -8.66
CA MET A 191 -2.42 12.54 -7.31
C MET A 191 -0.91 12.84 -7.27
N VAL A 192 -0.07 11.95 -7.81
CA VAL A 192 1.39 12.14 -7.78
C VAL A 192 1.81 13.36 -8.61
N ARG A 193 1.19 13.62 -9.76
CA ARG A 193 1.48 14.82 -10.58
C ARG A 193 1.03 16.12 -9.91
N GLN A 194 -0.10 16.11 -9.19
CA GLN A 194 -0.52 17.24 -8.36
C GLN A 194 0.46 17.51 -7.22
N VAL A 195 1.00 16.46 -6.59
CA VAL A 195 2.04 16.62 -5.57
C VAL A 195 3.36 17.09 -6.19
N ALA A 196 3.73 16.56 -7.34
CA ALA A 196 4.95 16.93 -8.06
C ALA A 196 4.96 18.42 -8.48
N SER A 197 3.79 19.01 -8.78
CA SER A 197 3.69 20.44 -9.09
C SER A 197 3.90 21.37 -7.89
N LEU A 198 4.03 20.82 -6.67
CA LEU A 198 4.43 21.60 -5.51
C LEU A 198 5.92 21.96 -5.54
N ILE A 199 6.74 21.18 -6.26
CA ILE A 199 8.20 21.33 -6.30
C ILE A 199 8.60 22.59 -7.09
N GLY A 200 8.02 22.80 -8.27
CA GLY A 200 8.28 23.99 -9.10
C GLY A 200 7.26 25.11 -8.90
N GLY A 201 6.28 24.93 -8.01
CA GLY A 201 5.20 25.88 -7.79
C GLY A 201 4.23 26.01 -8.96
N GLU A 202 4.16 25.01 -9.85
CA GLU A 202 3.38 25.08 -11.08
C GLU A 202 1.86 25.04 -10.80
N THR A 203 1.10 25.94 -11.44
CA THR A 203 -0.36 26.06 -11.25
C THR A 203 -1.17 25.12 -12.15
N GLN A 204 -0.52 24.47 -13.12
CA GLN A 204 -1.15 23.64 -14.15
C GLN A 204 -1.84 22.37 -13.63
N TYR A 205 -1.61 22.00 -12.36
CA TYR A 205 -2.21 20.86 -11.67
C TYR A 205 -3.04 21.25 -10.43
N GLY A 206 -3.45 22.52 -10.32
CA GLY A 206 -4.02 23.10 -9.09
C GLY A 206 -5.23 22.36 -8.50
N TRP A 207 -6.23 22.01 -9.32
CA TRP A 207 -7.40 21.24 -8.89
C TRP A 207 -7.62 20.01 -9.78
N PHE A 208 -8.39 19.04 -9.29
CA PHE A 208 -8.49 17.71 -9.90
C PHE A 208 -8.88 17.71 -11.39
N PRO A 209 -9.94 18.42 -11.86
CA PRO A 209 -10.30 18.40 -13.28
C PRO A 209 -9.24 19.04 -14.19
N MET A 210 -8.54 20.06 -13.68
CA MET A 210 -7.44 20.69 -14.42
C MET A 210 -6.23 19.77 -14.49
N ALA A 211 -5.90 19.08 -13.39
CA ALA A 211 -4.86 18.07 -13.39
C ALA A 211 -5.15 16.97 -14.41
N VAL A 212 -6.37 16.43 -14.45
CA VAL A 212 -6.79 15.43 -15.45
C VAL A 212 -6.67 15.98 -16.88
N ARG A 213 -7.14 17.21 -17.12
CA ARG A 213 -7.03 17.87 -18.44
C ARG A 213 -5.58 18.09 -18.86
N SER A 214 -4.70 18.47 -17.94
CA SER A 214 -3.27 18.67 -18.18
C SER A 214 -2.57 17.36 -18.52
N VAL A 215 -2.83 16.28 -17.77
CA VAL A 215 -2.30 14.93 -18.09
C VAL A 215 -2.72 14.50 -19.50
N TYR A 216 -4.00 14.68 -19.82
CA TYR A 216 -4.53 14.30 -21.14
C TYR A 216 -3.91 15.13 -22.27
N ARG A 217 -3.70 16.44 -22.08
CA ARG A 217 -3.06 17.31 -23.08
C ARG A 217 -1.57 17.02 -23.28
N GLU A 218 -0.85 16.64 -22.23
CA GLU A 218 0.60 16.41 -22.29
C GLU A 218 0.97 15.02 -22.81
N SER A 219 0.29 13.97 -22.34
CA SER A 219 0.67 12.58 -22.58
C SER A 219 -0.47 11.70 -23.11
N GLY A 220 -1.65 12.28 -23.37
CA GLY A 220 -2.84 11.55 -23.78
C GLY A 220 -3.28 10.50 -22.75
N ILE A 221 -3.99 9.47 -23.24
CA ILE A 221 -4.49 8.36 -22.40
C ILE A 221 -3.33 7.57 -21.78
N ARG A 222 -2.21 7.44 -22.50
CA ARG A 222 -1.01 6.72 -22.00
C ARG A 222 -0.41 7.39 -20.77
N GLY A 223 -0.60 8.70 -20.60
CA GLY A 223 -0.17 9.46 -19.41
C GLY A 223 -0.72 8.89 -18.11
N PHE A 224 -1.98 8.47 -18.09
CA PHE A 224 -2.65 7.92 -16.89
C PHE A 224 -2.16 6.52 -16.49
N PHE A 225 -1.41 5.84 -17.37
CA PHE A 225 -0.89 4.49 -17.14
C PHE A 225 0.63 4.46 -17.01
N GLN A 226 1.28 5.61 -16.86
CA GLN A 226 2.72 5.66 -16.68
C GLN A 226 3.13 5.19 -15.29
N GLY A 227 4.14 4.30 -15.25
CA GLY A 227 4.59 3.69 -14.00
C GLY A 227 3.72 2.53 -13.51
N ILE A 228 2.69 2.10 -14.27
CA ILE A 228 1.85 0.97 -13.86
C ILE A 228 2.63 -0.33 -13.77
N VAL A 229 3.56 -0.59 -14.69
CA VAL A 229 4.29 -1.86 -14.79
C VAL A 229 5.08 -2.18 -13.50
N PRO A 230 5.98 -1.31 -13.00
CA PRO A 230 6.69 -1.58 -11.76
C PRO A 230 5.75 -1.61 -10.54
N ARG A 231 4.69 -0.79 -10.50
CA ARG A 231 3.71 -0.84 -9.40
C ARG A 231 2.96 -2.18 -9.36
N LEU A 232 2.43 -2.61 -10.50
CA LEU A 232 1.74 -3.90 -10.63
C LEU A 232 2.67 -5.06 -10.28
N LEU A 233 3.90 -5.06 -10.81
CA LEU A 233 4.88 -6.10 -10.50
C LEU A 233 5.17 -6.18 -8.99
N GLY A 234 5.28 -5.04 -8.31
CA GLY A 234 5.49 -5.00 -6.86
C GLY A 234 4.33 -5.62 -6.07
N GLU A 235 3.10 -5.23 -6.37
CA GLU A 235 1.89 -5.72 -5.69
C GLU A 235 1.64 -7.21 -5.95
N LEU A 236 1.84 -7.67 -7.20
CA LEU A 236 1.70 -9.08 -7.55
C LEU A 236 2.79 -9.94 -6.93
N MET A 237 4.04 -9.48 -6.95
CA MET A 237 5.14 -10.18 -6.27
C MET A 237 4.87 -10.27 -4.77
N THR A 238 4.37 -9.20 -4.15
CA THR A 238 3.99 -9.22 -2.73
C THR A 238 2.95 -10.30 -2.47
N THR A 239 1.85 -10.30 -3.22
CA THR A 239 0.74 -11.23 -3.03
C THR A 239 1.16 -12.68 -3.24
N VAL A 240 1.81 -12.98 -4.36
CA VAL A 240 2.18 -14.36 -4.74
C VAL A 240 3.25 -14.91 -3.82
N VAL A 241 4.35 -14.17 -3.62
CA VAL A 241 5.48 -14.65 -2.81
C VAL A 241 5.07 -14.78 -1.35
N TYR A 242 4.26 -13.86 -0.83
CA TYR A 242 3.77 -13.93 0.55
C TYR A 242 2.95 -15.20 0.81
N TYR A 243 1.89 -15.45 0.04
CA TYR A 243 1.04 -16.61 0.26
C TYR A 243 1.77 -17.94 0.00
N LEU A 244 2.64 -17.98 -1.01
CA LEU A 244 3.45 -19.17 -1.28
C LEU A 244 4.47 -19.44 -0.16
N ALA A 245 5.16 -18.40 0.32
CA ALA A 245 6.12 -18.52 1.40
C ALA A 245 5.45 -18.98 2.70
N CYS A 246 4.31 -18.39 3.06
CA CYS A 246 3.54 -18.80 4.23
C CYS A 246 3.13 -20.27 4.14
N ARG A 247 2.62 -20.71 2.98
CA ARG A 247 2.26 -22.12 2.74
C ARG A 247 3.46 -23.06 2.88
N ILE A 248 4.61 -22.73 2.27
CA ILE A 248 5.82 -23.55 2.32
C ILE A 248 6.35 -23.64 3.74
N ILE A 249 6.43 -22.52 4.46
CA ILE A 249 6.97 -22.46 5.81
C ILE A 249 6.07 -23.23 6.79
N ARG A 250 4.74 -23.09 6.67
CA ARG A 250 3.81 -23.89 7.48
C ARG A 250 4.04 -25.39 7.26
N ARG A 251 4.16 -25.81 6.00
CA ARG A 251 4.31 -27.24 5.64
C ARG A 251 5.66 -27.82 6.07
N THR A 252 6.74 -27.04 5.95
CA THR A 252 8.12 -27.51 6.19
C THR A 252 8.55 -27.40 7.66
N VAL A 253 8.25 -26.29 8.33
CA VAL A 253 8.79 -25.98 9.67
C VAL A 253 7.90 -26.48 10.80
N PHE A 254 6.58 -26.30 10.68
CA PHE A 254 5.66 -26.55 11.79
C PHE A 254 4.99 -27.93 11.72
N GLY A 255 5.03 -28.55 10.54
CA GLY A 255 4.33 -29.79 10.27
C GLY A 255 2.81 -29.65 10.43
N VAL A 256 2.07 -30.67 9.98
CA VAL A 256 0.60 -30.61 9.95
C VAL A 256 -0.05 -30.65 11.35
N LYS A 257 0.69 -31.05 12.40
CA LYS A 257 0.11 -31.46 13.69
C LYS A 257 0.26 -30.48 14.86
N ARG A 258 1.10 -29.43 14.81
CA ARG A 258 1.35 -28.57 15.99
C ARG A 258 1.04 -27.09 15.73
N ARG A 259 -0.07 -26.62 16.30
CA ARG A 259 -0.50 -25.21 16.22
C ARG A 259 0.20 -24.35 17.27
N ARG A 260 1.02 -23.38 16.83
CA ARG A 260 1.54 -22.28 17.66
C ARG A 260 1.17 -20.94 17.01
N PRO A 261 0.05 -20.31 17.38
CA PRO A 261 -0.46 -19.13 16.67
C PRO A 261 0.50 -17.94 16.73
N LEU A 262 1.15 -17.71 17.88
CA LEU A 262 2.09 -16.61 18.05
C LEU A 262 3.31 -16.73 17.14
N THR A 263 3.87 -17.94 17.01
CA THR A 263 5.06 -18.16 16.16
C THR A 263 4.73 -17.93 14.69
N MET A 264 3.53 -18.31 14.24
CA MET A 264 3.07 -18.05 12.87
C MET A 264 2.89 -16.56 12.59
N CYS A 265 2.29 -15.80 13.52
CA CYS A 265 2.16 -14.35 13.36
C CYS A 265 3.54 -13.68 13.22
N VAL A 266 4.52 -14.08 14.03
CA VAL A 266 5.88 -13.54 13.95
C VAL A 266 6.52 -13.90 12.60
N VAL A 267 6.38 -15.14 12.15
CA VAL A 267 6.90 -15.59 10.84
C VAL A 267 6.27 -14.80 9.69
N GLN A 268 4.94 -14.65 9.68
CA GLN A 268 4.22 -13.88 8.67
C GLN A 268 4.69 -12.41 8.64
N MET A 269 4.87 -11.79 9.81
CA MET A 269 5.41 -10.43 9.91
C MET A 269 6.84 -10.32 9.34
N LEU A 270 7.72 -11.29 9.61
CA LEU A 270 9.07 -11.30 9.07
C LEU A 270 9.11 -11.47 7.54
N ILE A 271 8.29 -12.40 7.00
CA ILE A 271 8.15 -12.59 5.56
C ILE A 271 7.65 -11.30 4.91
N TYR A 272 6.58 -10.72 5.47
CA TYR A 272 6.00 -9.48 4.95
C TYR A 272 7.01 -8.33 4.99
N PHE A 273 7.76 -8.17 6.08
CA PHE A 273 8.78 -7.14 6.21
C PHE A 273 9.91 -7.29 5.18
N GLY A 274 10.47 -8.50 5.03
CA GLY A 274 11.53 -8.78 4.05
C GLY A 274 11.06 -8.57 2.62
N LEU A 275 9.85 -9.05 2.30
CA LEU A 275 9.24 -8.88 0.99
C LEU A 275 8.96 -7.41 0.67
N ARG A 276 8.41 -6.67 1.64
CA ARG A 276 8.14 -5.24 1.52
C ARG A 276 9.43 -4.45 1.24
N SER A 277 10.56 -4.82 1.86
CA SER A 277 11.87 -4.20 1.62
C SER A 277 12.34 -4.39 0.18
N TYR A 278 12.21 -5.60 -0.36
CA TYR A 278 12.56 -5.89 -1.75
C TYR A 278 11.61 -5.22 -2.76
N VAL A 279 10.31 -5.28 -2.49
CA VAL A 279 9.27 -4.72 -3.37
C VAL A 279 9.30 -3.19 -3.40
N TYR A 280 9.77 -2.54 -2.34
CA TYR A 280 9.82 -1.09 -2.25
C TYR A 280 10.52 -0.42 -3.44
N THR A 281 11.61 -1.02 -3.92
CA THR A 281 12.33 -0.48 -5.07
C THR A 281 11.46 -0.42 -6.32
N TYR A 282 10.53 -1.36 -6.51
CA TYR A 282 9.56 -1.33 -7.60
C TYR A 282 8.50 -0.25 -7.39
N GLU A 283 7.98 -0.09 -6.18
CA GLU A 283 7.05 1.00 -5.87
C GLU A 283 7.68 2.38 -6.09
N LEU A 284 8.93 2.57 -5.63
CA LEU A 284 9.67 3.81 -5.82
C LEU A 284 9.89 4.10 -7.31
N THR A 285 10.34 3.10 -8.06
CA THR A 285 10.50 3.21 -9.52
C THR A 285 9.17 3.56 -10.19
N GLY A 286 8.06 2.95 -9.76
CA GLY A 286 6.72 3.25 -10.25
C GLY A 286 6.29 4.68 -9.96
N CYS A 287 6.51 5.16 -8.73
CA CYS A 287 6.22 6.52 -8.32
C CYS A 287 6.97 7.55 -9.19
N ILE A 288 8.28 7.39 -9.37
CA ILE A 288 9.09 8.31 -10.21
C ILE A 288 8.62 8.26 -11.66
N MET A 289 8.35 7.06 -12.20
CA MET A 289 7.87 6.87 -13.56
C MET A 289 6.48 7.45 -13.83
N THR A 290 5.64 7.69 -12.81
CA THR A 290 4.31 8.30 -13.01
C THR A 290 4.38 9.77 -13.46
N VAL A 291 5.47 10.46 -13.13
CA VAL A 291 5.69 11.88 -13.45
C VAL A 291 6.32 12.05 -14.83
N ARG A 292 6.74 10.96 -15.48
CA ARG A 292 7.34 10.97 -16.82
C ARG A 292 6.42 11.64 -17.86
N GLY A 293 7.00 12.19 -18.92
CA GLY A 293 6.27 12.88 -19.99
C GLY A 293 5.54 14.16 -19.56
N SER A 294 5.68 14.60 -18.31
CA SER A 294 5.14 15.88 -17.84
C SER A 294 6.18 16.99 -17.90
N LYS A 295 5.70 18.24 -18.01
CA LYS A 295 6.55 19.44 -18.03
C LYS A 295 6.87 19.99 -16.63
N LEU A 296 6.83 19.13 -15.61
CA LEU A 296 7.09 19.49 -14.22
C LEU A 296 8.58 19.50 -13.92
N LEU A 297 9.01 20.37 -13.00
CA LEU A 297 10.41 20.38 -12.53
C LEU A 297 10.82 19.03 -11.95
N ALA A 298 9.92 18.40 -11.19
CA ALA A 298 10.09 17.07 -10.63
C ALA A 298 10.18 15.95 -11.69
N ALA A 299 9.71 16.21 -12.92
CA ALA A 299 9.76 15.25 -14.02
C ALA A 299 11.12 15.17 -14.69
N THR A 300 12.02 16.12 -14.44
CA THR A 300 13.33 16.20 -15.12
C THR A 300 14.13 14.90 -14.99
N GLU A 301 14.23 14.36 -13.77
CA GLU A 301 14.85 13.05 -13.51
C GLU A 301 14.09 11.93 -14.25
N ALA A 302 12.76 11.88 -14.13
CA ALA A 302 11.94 10.83 -14.75
C ALA A 302 11.95 10.83 -16.29
N ASN A 303 12.04 12.02 -16.89
CA ASN A 303 12.06 12.23 -18.34
C ASN A 303 13.37 11.82 -18.99
N SER A 304 14.47 11.77 -18.21
CA SER A 304 15.77 11.32 -18.69
C SER A 304 15.78 9.82 -19.05
N PHE A 305 14.87 9.02 -18.48
CA PHE A 305 14.84 7.58 -18.67
C PHE A 305 13.90 7.15 -19.80
N SER A 306 14.36 6.18 -20.60
CA SER A 306 13.57 5.55 -21.67
C SER A 306 12.50 4.59 -21.14
N GLY A 307 12.70 4.02 -19.95
CA GLY A 307 11.78 3.09 -19.33
C GLY A 307 12.07 2.80 -17.86
N TRP A 308 11.15 2.09 -17.20
CA TRP A 308 11.23 1.81 -15.76
C TRP A 308 12.45 0.95 -15.38
N ARG A 309 12.91 0.06 -16.27
CA ARG A 309 14.09 -0.80 -16.01
C ARG A 309 15.37 0.01 -15.88
N GLU A 310 15.50 1.05 -16.69
CA GLU A 310 16.64 1.96 -16.69
C GLU A 310 16.65 2.79 -15.41
N CYS A 311 15.51 3.38 -15.05
CA CYS A 311 15.35 4.09 -13.78
C CYS A 311 15.65 3.19 -12.57
N LYS A 312 15.17 1.95 -12.55
CA LYS A 312 15.51 0.99 -11.48
C LYS A 312 17.02 0.73 -11.41
N ARG A 313 17.67 0.54 -12.56
CA ARG A 313 19.13 0.31 -12.62
C ARG A 313 19.90 1.52 -12.10
N TYR A 314 19.50 2.72 -12.52
CA TYR A 314 20.05 3.98 -12.02
C TYR A 314 19.89 4.11 -10.50
N LEU A 315 18.68 3.91 -9.97
CA LEU A 315 18.43 3.96 -8.53
C LEU A 315 19.26 2.93 -7.75
N SER A 316 19.49 1.75 -8.32
CA SER A 316 20.34 0.72 -7.71
C SER A 316 21.83 1.10 -7.75
N GLN A 317 22.31 1.71 -8.83
CA GLN A 317 23.70 2.13 -9.00
C GLN A 317 24.03 3.35 -8.13
N SER A 318 23.10 4.29 -8.04
CA SER A 318 23.24 5.51 -7.22
C SER A 318 23.00 5.27 -5.73
N GLY A 319 22.67 4.05 -5.30
CA GLY A 319 22.34 3.74 -3.90
C GLY A 319 21.02 4.33 -3.41
N GLN A 320 20.15 4.75 -4.32
CA GLN A 320 18.91 5.50 -4.06
C GLN A 320 17.64 4.64 -4.06
N ASN A 321 17.80 3.33 -4.03
CA ASN A 321 16.72 2.34 -4.03
C ASN A 321 15.79 2.39 -2.79
N SER A 322 16.19 3.11 -1.74
CA SER A 322 15.52 3.16 -0.44
C SER A 322 15.03 4.57 -0.06
N ARG A 323 15.01 5.52 -1.01
CA ARG A 323 14.49 6.89 -0.82
C ARG A 323 13.07 6.85 -0.24
N GLY A 324 12.88 7.29 1.00
CA GLY A 324 11.56 7.32 1.66
C GLY A 324 11.06 5.97 2.18
N TRP A 325 11.92 4.95 2.29
CA TRP A 325 11.54 3.64 2.84
C TRP A 325 11.06 3.75 4.29
N LEU A 326 11.81 4.48 5.11
CA LEU A 326 11.48 4.79 6.50
C LEU A 326 11.24 6.31 6.64
N PRO A 327 9.99 6.76 6.83
CA PRO A 327 9.67 8.18 6.96
C PRO A 327 10.33 8.85 8.19
N PHE A 328 10.49 8.10 9.28
CA PHE A 328 11.04 8.61 10.53
C PHE A 328 12.57 8.52 10.57
N LEU A 329 13.14 7.42 10.09
CA LEU A 329 14.59 7.19 10.06
C LEU A 329 15.10 7.26 8.63
N ARG A 330 15.32 8.49 8.13
CA ARG A 330 15.73 8.75 6.76
C ARG A 330 17.25 8.65 6.60
N SER A 331 17.79 7.45 6.77
CA SER A 331 19.23 7.16 6.68
C SER A 331 19.81 7.30 5.27
N HIS A 332 18.96 7.28 4.25
CA HIS A 332 19.38 7.50 2.88
C HIS A 332 19.61 9.00 2.62
N VAL A 333 20.85 9.38 2.28
CA VAL A 333 21.22 10.74 1.87
C VAL A 333 21.66 10.74 0.40
N GLN A 334 21.16 11.69 -0.40
CA GLN A 334 21.59 11.81 -1.80
C GLN A 334 23.02 12.33 -1.86
N THR A 335 23.84 11.76 -2.73
CA THR A 335 25.26 12.15 -2.89
C THR A 335 25.46 13.63 -3.15
N LYS A 336 24.53 14.27 -3.87
CA LYS A 336 24.54 15.72 -4.16
C LYS A 336 24.35 16.62 -2.93
N ASP A 337 23.80 16.09 -1.84
CA ASP A 337 23.49 16.85 -0.62
C ASP A 337 24.50 16.59 0.51
N LEU A 338 25.48 15.69 0.29
CA LEU A 338 26.58 15.54 1.23
C LEU A 338 27.52 16.75 1.11
N PRO A 339 28.03 17.27 2.24
CA PRO A 339 29.08 18.27 2.21
C PRO A 339 30.35 17.68 1.57
N ASP A 340 30.98 18.46 0.69
CA ASP A 340 32.23 18.12 -0.01
C ASP A 340 33.39 17.72 0.92
#